data_AF-A0A3C1YEA3-F1
#
_entry.id   AF-A0A3C1YEA3-F1
#
_cell.length_a   1.000
_cell.length_b   1.000
_cell.length_c   1.000
_cell.angle_alpha   90.00
_cell.angle_beta   90.00
_cell.angle_gamma   90.00
#
_symmetry.space_group_name_H-M   'P 1'
#
loop_
_entity.id
_entity.type
_entity.pdbx_description
1 polymer ?
#
loop_
_entity_poly.entity_id
_entity_poly.type
_entity_poly.pdbx_seq_one_letter_code
_entity_poly.pdbx_strand_id
1 'polypeptide(L)'
;SFPDEIEAAEKFTYPGPKPFSKETAVLMMADSVEAAARSLKSPTLENIDKLVESIINTQIDNEQFVNADITMKSITQIKKLFKKKLQSIHHVRVEY
;
A
#
# COMPACT_ATOMS: atom_id res chain seq x y z
N SER A 1 -14.05 -23.41 -17.64
CA SER A 1 -13.75 -22.54 -16.49
C SER A 1 -14.78 -22.80 -15.42
N PHE A 2 -14.35 -23.04 -14.18
CA PHE A 2 -15.24 -23.36 -13.07
C PHE A 2 -15.97 -22.08 -12.63
N PRO A 3 -17.31 -22.04 -12.70
CA PRO A 3 -18.09 -20.85 -12.31
C PRO A 3 -17.81 -20.38 -10.88
N ASP A 4 -17.43 -21.30 -10.01
CA ASP A 4 -17.24 -21.06 -8.57
C ASP A 4 -16.02 -20.18 -8.24
N GLU A 5 -15.00 -20.10 -9.11
CA GLU A 5 -13.82 -19.27 -8.86
C GLU A 5 -14.12 -17.76 -8.95
N ILE A 6 -15.02 -17.37 -9.85
CA ILE A 6 -15.37 -15.95 -10.05
C ILE A 6 -16.24 -15.46 -8.88
N GLU A 7 -17.22 -16.26 -8.44
CA GLU A 7 -18.04 -15.92 -7.27
C GLU A 7 -17.23 -15.85 -5.98
N ALA A 8 -16.17 -16.65 -5.85
CA ALA A 8 -15.28 -16.58 -4.69
C ALA A 8 -14.51 -15.25 -4.66
N ALA A 9 -13.93 -14.83 -5.78
CA ALA A 9 -13.14 -13.59 -5.86
C ALA A 9 -13.95 -12.34 -5.49
N GLU A 10 -15.22 -12.26 -5.90
CA GLU A 10 -16.10 -11.14 -5.51
C GLU A 10 -16.40 -11.13 -4.01
N LYS A 11 -16.46 -12.28 -3.35
CA LYS A 11 -16.67 -12.38 -1.89
C LYS A 11 -15.45 -11.98 -1.05
N PHE A 12 -14.25 -12.02 -1.65
CA PHE A 12 -12.98 -11.65 -0.98
C PHE A 12 -12.42 -10.29 -1.43
N THR A 13 -13.18 -9.53 -2.21
CA THR A 13 -12.82 -8.16 -2.62
C THR A 13 -13.78 -7.16 -2.01
N TYR A 14 -13.27 -5.94 -1.75
CA TYR A 14 -14.15 -4.85 -1.35
C TYR A 14 -15.03 -4.43 -2.53
N PRO A 15 -16.31 -4.07 -2.31
CA PRO A 15 -17.25 -3.70 -3.37
C PRO A 15 -16.85 -2.40 -4.10
N GLY A 16 -15.84 -1.68 -3.59
CA GLY A 16 -15.37 -0.41 -4.15
C GLY A 16 -16.09 0.81 -3.57
N PRO A 17 -15.99 1.98 -4.24
CA PRO A 17 -15.33 2.19 -5.52
C PRO A 17 -13.79 2.20 -5.40
N LYS A 18 -13.10 1.97 -6.52
CA LYS A 18 -11.68 2.32 -6.64
C LYS A 18 -11.48 3.83 -6.32
N PRO A 19 -10.34 4.23 -5.74
CA PRO A 19 -9.99 5.64 -5.54
C PRO A 19 -10.29 6.50 -6.78
N PHE A 20 -11.01 7.59 -6.58
CA PHE A 20 -11.41 8.53 -7.63
C PHE A 20 -10.74 9.91 -7.50
N SER A 21 -9.97 10.11 -6.43
CA SER A 21 -9.19 11.32 -6.17
C SER A 21 -7.78 10.96 -5.73
N LYS A 22 -6.85 11.90 -5.88
CA LYS A 22 -5.46 11.75 -5.41
C LYS A 22 -5.43 11.45 -3.91
N GLU A 23 -6.29 12.12 -3.15
CA GLU A 23 -6.43 12.00 -1.70
C GLU A 23 -6.85 10.59 -1.32
N THR A 24 -7.88 10.03 -1.97
CA THR A 24 -8.32 8.65 -1.71
C THR A 24 -7.30 7.60 -2.13
N ALA A 25 -6.51 7.86 -3.18
CA ALA A 25 -5.40 6.98 -3.57
C ALA A 25 -4.29 7.00 -2.51
N VAL A 26 -3.93 8.18 -2.00
CA VAL A 26 -2.97 8.33 -0.90
C VAL A 26 -3.48 7.66 0.37
N LEU A 27 -4.77 7.80 0.69
CA LEU A 27 -5.38 7.15 1.84
C LEU A 27 -5.28 5.62 1.76
N MET A 28 -5.64 5.03 0.62
CA MET A 28 -5.51 3.58 0.39
C MET A 28 -4.06 3.10 0.56
N MET A 29 -3.09 3.82 -0.03
CA MET A 29 -1.68 3.45 0.10
C MET A 29 -1.21 3.56 1.56
N ALA A 30 -1.59 4.63 2.27
CA ALA A 30 -1.20 4.86 3.65
C ALA A 30 -1.77 3.79 4.59
N ASP A 31 -3.06 3.49 4.48
CA ASP A 31 -3.74 2.49 5.30
C ASP A 31 -3.11 1.11 5.12
N SER A 32 -2.92 0.68 3.88
CA SER A 32 -2.32 -0.63 3.58
C SER A 32 -0.88 -0.74 4.09
N VAL A 33 -0.07 0.31 3.88
CA VAL A 33 1.32 0.34 4.34
C VAL A 33 1.41 0.35 5.86
N GLU A 34 0.56 1.12 6.54
CA GLU A 34 0.53 1.20 8.01
C GLU A 34 0.14 -0.14 8.63
N ALA A 35 -0.97 -0.72 8.15
CA ALA A 35 -1.48 -1.99 8.66
C ALA A 35 -0.44 -3.10 8.51
N ALA A 36 0.23 -3.17 7.36
CA ALA A 36 1.28 -4.14 7.13
C ALA A 36 2.51 -3.87 8.02
N ALA A 37 2.95 -2.62 8.12
CA ALA A 37 4.11 -2.22 8.93
C ALA A 37 3.92 -2.51 10.43
N ARG A 38 2.69 -2.44 10.96
CA ARG A 38 2.39 -2.82 12.36
C ARG A 38 2.77 -4.26 12.70
N SER A 39 2.71 -5.16 11.73
CA SER A 39 3.03 -6.58 11.90
C SER A 39 4.48 -6.93 11.57
N LEU A 40 5.29 -5.94 11.15
CA LEU A 40 6.67 -6.15 10.76
C LEU A 40 7.55 -6.41 11.98
N LYS A 41 8.03 -7.66 12.13
CA LYS A 41 8.85 -8.10 13.27
C LYS A 41 10.20 -7.40 13.36
N SER A 42 10.83 -7.10 12.21
CA SER A 42 12.16 -6.47 12.14
C SER A 42 12.13 -5.33 11.11
N PRO A 43 11.95 -4.07 11.57
CA PRO A 43 11.79 -2.91 10.71
C PRO A 43 13.15 -2.35 10.25
N THR A 44 13.93 -3.15 9.53
CA THR A 44 15.18 -2.67 8.90
C THR A 44 14.86 -1.79 7.69
N LEU A 45 15.84 -0.98 7.25
CA LEU A 45 15.72 -0.15 6.04
C LEU A 45 15.28 -0.97 4.83
N GLU A 46 15.90 -2.14 4.62
CA GLU A 46 15.61 -3.05 3.52
C GLU A 46 14.21 -3.67 3.62
N ASN A 47 13.79 -4.09 4.82
CA ASN A 47 12.48 -4.69 5.01
C ASN A 47 11.35 -3.66 4.81
N ILE A 48 11.54 -2.42 5.29
CA ILE A 48 10.61 -1.33 5.05
C ILE A 48 10.53 -0.99 3.56
N ASP A 49 11.67 -0.93 2.88
CA ASP A 49 11.71 -0.66 1.43
C ASP A 49 10.91 -1.70 0.64
N LYS A 50 11.21 -2.99 0.85
CA LYS A 50 10.52 -4.12 0.23
C LYS A 50 9.02 -4.11 0.54
N LEU A 51 8.64 -3.83 1.79
CA LEU A 51 7.24 -3.78 2.21
C LEU A 51 6.46 -2.72 1.43
N VAL A 52 6.97 -1.48 1.41
CA VAL A 52 6.31 -0.35 0.74
C VAL A 52 6.24 -0.56 -0.77
N GLU A 53 7.32 -1.07 -1.38
CA GLU A 53 7.33 -1.38 -2.82
C GLU A 53 6.31 -2.47 -3.16
N SER A 54 6.31 -3.58 -2.42
CA SER A 54 5.43 -4.73 -2.67
C SER A 54 3.95 -4.33 -2.63
N ILE A 55 3.52 -3.62 -1.58
CA ILE A 55 2.12 -3.23 -1.39
C ILE A 55 1.66 -2.30 -2.52
N ILE A 56 2.42 -1.24 -2.78
CA ILE A 56 1.99 -0.22 -3.74
C ILE A 56 2.11 -0.75 -5.18
N ASN A 57 3.10 -1.60 -5.49
CA ASN A 57 3.16 -2.25 -6.81
C ASN A 57 1.98 -3.20 -7.00
N THR A 58 1.60 -3.98 -5.99
CA THR A 58 0.39 -4.83 -6.06
C THR A 58 -0.87 -3.99 -6.33
N GLN A 59 -0.99 -2.82 -5.71
CA GLN A 59 -2.12 -1.90 -5.98
C GLN A 59 -2.10 -1.34 -7.41
N ILE A 60 -0.90 -1.04 -7.96
CA ILE A 60 -0.73 -0.62 -9.36
C ILE A 60 -1.11 -1.75 -10.32
N ASP A 61 -0.58 -2.95 -10.09
CA ASP A 61 -0.79 -4.13 -10.94
C ASP A 61 -2.27 -4.54 -10.94
N ASN A 62 -2.98 -4.34 -9.82
CA ASN A 62 -4.43 -4.54 -9.71
C ASN A 62 -5.26 -3.33 -10.18
N GLU A 63 -4.63 -2.38 -10.87
CA GLU A 63 -5.28 -1.21 -11.45
C GLU A 63 -6.09 -0.39 -10.43
N GLN A 64 -5.68 -0.33 -9.16
CA GLN A 64 -6.47 0.33 -8.11
C GLN A 64 -6.57 1.85 -8.31
N PHE A 65 -5.59 2.45 -8.99
CA PHE A 65 -5.50 3.90 -9.17
C PHE A 65 -6.05 4.41 -10.50
N VAL A 66 -6.64 3.56 -11.35
CA VAL A 66 -7.07 3.93 -12.71
C VAL A 66 -8.12 5.04 -12.77
N ASN A 67 -8.88 5.23 -11.69
CA ASN A 67 -9.92 6.26 -11.60
C ASN A 67 -9.44 7.54 -10.90
N ALA A 68 -8.20 7.59 -10.42
CA ALA A 68 -7.64 8.75 -9.74
C ALA A 68 -6.61 9.44 -10.63
N ASP A 69 -6.62 10.78 -10.67
CA ASP A 69 -5.65 11.60 -11.41
C ASP A 69 -4.26 11.63 -10.74
N ILE A 70 -3.71 10.48 -10.35
CA ILE A 70 -2.43 10.36 -9.66
C ILE A 70 -1.33 9.92 -10.63
N THR A 71 -0.22 10.66 -10.66
CA THR A 71 0.89 10.34 -11.56
C THR A 71 1.87 9.36 -10.91
N MET A 72 2.57 8.56 -11.72
CA MET A 72 3.66 7.72 -11.25
C MET A 72 4.74 8.50 -10.48
N LYS A 73 5.02 9.75 -10.89
CA LYS A 73 5.91 10.66 -10.15
C LYS A 73 5.41 10.89 -8.71
N SER A 74 4.11 11.14 -8.53
CA SER A 74 3.50 11.35 -7.22
C SER A 74 3.56 10.08 -6.39
N ILE A 75 3.25 8.93 -6.99
CA ILE A 75 3.35 7.61 -6.32
C ILE A 75 4.79 7.35 -5.85
N THR A 76 5.80 7.61 -6.69
CA THR A 76 7.21 7.48 -6.29
C THR A 76 7.58 8.39 -5.14
N GLN A 77 7.07 9.63 -5.10
CA GLN A 77 7.29 10.56 -3.98
C GLN A 77 6.62 10.05 -2.70
N ILE A 78 5.41 9.52 -2.78
CA ILE A 78 4.66 8.94 -1.66
C ILE A 78 5.39 7.71 -1.09
N LYS A 79 5.86 6.80 -1.95
CA LYS A 79 6.70 5.65 -1.56
C LYS A 79 7.91 6.10 -0.74
N LYS A 80 8.66 7.09 -1.24
CA LYS A 80 9.84 7.65 -0.53
C LYS A 80 9.45 8.26 0.82
N LEU A 81 8.33 8.98 0.88
CA LEU A 81 7.83 9.58 2.11
C LEU A 81 7.47 8.50 3.14
N PHE A 82 6.74 7.46 2.76
CA PHE A 82 6.37 6.37 3.66
C PHE A 82 7.58 5.63 4.21
N LYS A 83 8.56 5.28 3.36
CA LYS A 83 9.81 4.65 3.80
C LYS A 83 10.50 5.50 4.88
N LYS A 84 10.67 6.80 4.63
CA LYS A 84 11.27 7.74 5.60
C LYS A 84 10.48 7.82 6.91
N LYS A 85 9.15 7.88 6.84
CA LYS A 85 8.28 7.99 8.02
C LYS A 85 8.30 6.71 8.86
N LEU A 86 8.19 5.55 8.24
CA LEU A 86 8.26 4.26 8.92
C LEU A 86 9.62 4.08 9.61
N GLN A 87 10.72 4.38 8.90
CA GLN A 87 12.06 4.34 9.50
C GLN A 87 12.14 5.21 10.75
N SER A 88 11.67 6.46 10.69
CA SER A 88 11.65 7.36 11.83
C SER A 88 10.83 6.80 13.01
N ILE A 89 9.63 6.27 12.77
CA ILE A 89 8.77 5.73 13.84
C ILE A 89 9.40 4.50 14.49
N HIS A 90 9.98 3.61 13.68
CA HIS A 90 10.55 2.37 14.19
C HIS A 90 11.93 2.58 14.83
N HIS A 91 12.73 3.55 14.40
CA HIS A 91 13.96 3.93 15.10
C HIS A 91 13.67 4.52 16.49
N VAL A 92 12.65 5.36 16.63
CA VAL A 92 12.23 5.91 17.94
C VAL A 92 11.77 4.82 18.92
N ARG A 93 11.36 3.64 18.42
CA ARG A 93 10.98 2.49 19.27
C ARG A 93 12.15 1.60 19.69
N VAL A 94 13.34 1.77 19.10
CA VAL A 94 14.50 0.88 19.28
C VAL A 94 15.57 1.49 20.21
N GLU A 95 15.41 2.73 20.68
CA GLU A 95 16.27 3.36 21.70
C GLU A 95 15.46 3.50 23.02
N TYR A 96 15.85 2.98 24.19
CA TYR A 96 17.10 2.44 24.75
C TYR A 96 16.88 1.06 25.40
#